data_AF-A0A1T5DTN4-F1
#
_entry.id   AF-A0A1T5DTN4-F1
#
_cell.length_a   1.000
_cell.length_b   1.000
_cell.length_c   1.000
_cell.angle_alpha   90.00
_cell.angle_beta   90.00
_cell.angle_gamma   90.00
#
_symmetry.space_group_name_H-M   'P 1'
#
loop_
_entity.id
_entity.type
_entity.pdbx_description
1 polymer ?
#
loop_
_entity_poly.entity_id
_entity_poly.type
_entity_poly.pdbx_seq_one_letter_code
_entity_poly.pdbx_strand_id
1 'polypeptide(L)'
;MQTNQLPSNYRTLLIAIILLLLCLLARAQAPKQFSFQGVARDAAGKVIGNANIAIRLTIHLGAADGPSSFTEEHNVQTGAGGIFNVSVGSAGGNLALVDWKANSYFLQVEMDQEGGSNYSDIGTTQLLSVPYALHAEEAARLKNDDPIVLKGTFGSGNILSGVGSGSRLIWYPRKSAFRVGHTIGGWEDGSIGDYSIAMGHGSNASGKYSTALGKSSAADGKDAIALGSGANASNEFSTALGYGATASAQGSISLGFSDATNDFAVAIGYETLASGGHSVSIGAASKSTGFHSVAMGGGSLASGSYSVAIGESSRAKALRSTTLGAYNWIGDNPNPDVAAATDRIFQIGNGTGENTRSNAMTIMRNGNIGLGNNTVDPQFPLDVAGRLRIRHNGSTAGIYLDASQSAAEGFVGMKTDKEIGLYINAAWRFWVNDQGNGYLNGNLIQTSDRRLKTNIQPFKNSLAKVNNLQGYHYNWEDKAKDQTLQTGLIAQEVEAIFPELVSTNKDGFKSVNYIGLVPHLIESVKELKSKTDEIAVLRKELEGMREMGKRLELLEASINKGAGVSEVKTAAK
;
A
#
# COMPACT_ATOMS: atom_id res chain seq x y z
N MET A 1 -52.49 -74.44 -33.78
CA MET A 1 -51.57 -73.44 -34.36
C MET A 1 -51.96 -72.06 -33.86
N GLN A 2 -51.42 -71.65 -32.70
CA GLN A 2 -51.62 -70.30 -32.18
C GLN A 2 -50.62 -69.37 -32.87
N THR A 3 -51.16 -68.40 -33.59
CA THR A 3 -50.41 -67.36 -34.28
C THR A 3 -49.90 -66.36 -33.23
N ASN A 4 -48.58 -66.33 -33.03
CA ASN A 4 -47.90 -65.33 -32.20
C ASN A 4 -48.08 -63.94 -32.83
N GLN A 5 -49.14 -63.23 -32.42
CA GLN A 5 -49.25 -61.80 -32.67
C GLN A 5 -48.33 -61.07 -31.70
N LEU A 6 -47.30 -60.39 -32.25
CA LEU A 6 -46.46 -59.46 -31.50
C LEU A 6 -47.33 -58.43 -30.75
N PRO A 7 -46.99 -58.06 -29.50
CA PRO A 7 -47.79 -57.13 -28.69
C PRO A 7 -47.96 -55.77 -29.41
N SER A 8 -49.15 -55.15 -29.30
CA SER A 8 -49.52 -53.93 -30.05
C SER A 8 -48.49 -52.80 -29.95
N ASN A 9 -47.81 -52.67 -28.81
CA ASN A 9 -46.77 -51.65 -28.58
C ASN A 9 -45.55 -51.79 -29.50
N TYR A 10 -45.21 -53.01 -29.92
CA TYR A 10 -44.08 -53.24 -30.85
C TYR A 10 -44.45 -52.92 -32.29
N ARG A 11 -45.73 -53.07 -32.69
CA ARG A 11 -46.19 -52.64 -34.02
C ARG A 11 -46.14 -51.12 -34.15
N THR A 12 -46.56 -50.39 -33.12
CA THR A 12 -46.50 -48.92 -33.12
C THR A 12 -45.06 -48.41 -33.11
N LEU A 13 -44.16 -49.04 -32.34
CA LEU A 13 -42.74 -48.69 -32.33
C LEU A 13 -42.04 -49.02 -33.67
N LEU A 14 -42.33 -50.16 -34.28
CA LEU A 14 -41.78 -50.54 -35.58
C LEU A 14 -42.27 -49.60 -36.69
N ILE A 15 -43.55 -49.23 -36.69
CA ILE A 15 -44.13 -48.26 -37.64
C ILE A 15 -43.51 -46.87 -37.42
N ALA A 16 -43.31 -46.45 -36.16
CA ALA A 16 -42.65 -45.16 -35.85
C ALA A 16 -41.18 -45.14 -36.28
N ILE A 17 -40.44 -46.23 -36.10
CA ILE A 17 -39.04 -46.36 -36.55
C ILE A 17 -38.96 -46.34 -38.09
N ILE A 18 -39.88 -47.03 -38.78
CA ILE A 18 -39.96 -47.02 -40.25
C ILE A 18 -40.31 -45.62 -40.78
N LEU A 19 -41.24 -44.90 -40.14
CA LEU A 19 -41.57 -43.51 -40.48
C LEU A 19 -40.40 -42.55 -40.21
N LEU A 20 -39.66 -42.74 -39.11
CA LEU A 20 -38.48 -41.92 -38.79
C LEU A 20 -37.33 -42.15 -39.79
N LEU A 21 -37.11 -43.40 -40.22
CA LEU A 21 -36.16 -43.78 -41.26
C LEU A 21 -36.57 -43.26 -42.65
N LEU A 22 -37.87 -43.24 -42.97
CA LEU A 22 -38.41 -42.64 -44.19
C LEU A 22 -38.26 -41.10 -44.21
N CYS A 23 -38.42 -40.44 -43.06
CA CYS A 23 -38.18 -39.01 -42.93
C CYS A 23 -36.70 -38.62 -43.07
N LEU A 24 -35.77 -39.51 -42.67
CA LEU A 24 -34.33 -39.29 -42.80
C LEU A 24 -33.80 -39.46 -44.24
N LEU A 25 -34.59 -40.03 -45.15
CA LEU A 25 -34.25 -40.20 -46.57
C LEU A 25 -34.82 -39.09 -47.48
N ALA A 26 -35.61 -38.16 -46.93
CA ALA A 26 -36.14 -37.02 -47.70
C ALA A 26 -35.07 -35.95 -47.91
N ARG A 27 -34.11 -36.20 -48.81
CA ARG A 27 -33.27 -35.15 -49.37
C ARG A 27 -34.05 -34.41 -50.44
N ALA A 28 -34.74 -33.34 -50.07
CA ALA A 28 -35.23 -32.36 -51.02
C ALA A 28 -34.04 -31.48 -51.48
N GLN A 29 -33.21 -31.99 -52.40
CA GLN A 29 -32.39 -31.10 -53.22
C GLN A 29 -33.28 -30.51 -54.31
N ALA A 30 -33.20 -29.19 -54.51
CA ALA A 30 -33.79 -28.57 -55.68
C ALA A 30 -33.26 -29.31 -56.93
N PRO A 31 -34.15 -29.81 -57.80
CA PRO A 31 -33.73 -30.46 -59.04
C PRO A 31 -32.81 -29.53 -59.81
N LYS A 32 -31.61 -29.99 -60.20
CA LYS A 32 -30.66 -29.20 -61.01
C LYS A 32 -31.08 -29.20 -62.48
N GLN A 33 -32.28 -28.69 -62.73
CA GLN A 33 -32.93 -28.64 -64.05
C GLN A 33 -33.78 -27.37 -64.14
N PHE A 34 -34.02 -26.89 -65.34
CA PHE A 34 -34.96 -25.79 -65.59
C PHE A 34 -35.97 -26.20 -66.67
N SER A 35 -37.18 -25.69 -66.59
CA SER A 35 -38.22 -26.01 -67.56
C SER A 35 -38.01 -25.22 -68.85
N PHE A 36 -38.14 -25.91 -70.00
CA PHE A 36 -38.23 -25.29 -71.31
C PHE A 36 -39.52 -25.76 -72.00
N GLN A 37 -40.24 -24.81 -72.59
CA GLN A 37 -41.44 -25.08 -73.38
C GLN A 37 -41.25 -24.47 -74.77
N GLY A 38 -41.49 -25.28 -75.80
CA GLY A 38 -41.40 -24.87 -77.19
C GLY A 38 -42.64 -25.28 -77.97
N VAL A 39 -42.74 -24.79 -79.20
CA VAL A 39 -43.78 -25.18 -80.17
C VAL A 39 -43.10 -25.75 -81.40
N ALA A 40 -43.33 -27.04 -81.67
CA ALA A 40 -42.82 -27.74 -82.84
C ALA A 40 -43.58 -27.32 -84.11
N ARG A 41 -42.83 -26.90 -85.13
CA ARG A 41 -43.35 -26.51 -86.44
C ARG A 41 -42.55 -27.21 -87.54
N ASP A 42 -43.22 -27.55 -88.63
CA ASP A 42 -42.58 -28.07 -89.82
C ASP A 42 -41.87 -26.96 -90.62
N ALA A 43 -41.18 -27.33 -91.71
CA ALA A 43 -40.46 -26.38 -92.57
C ALA A 43 -41.39 -25.36 -93.26
N ALA A 44 -42.71 -25.63 -93.31
CA ALA A 44 -43.72 -24.70 -93.83
C ALA A 44 -44.35 -23.84 -92.71
N GLY A 45 -43.88 -23.95 -91.46
CA GLY A 45 -44.35 -23.20 -90.29
C GLY A 45 -45.64 -23.75 -89.67
N LYS A 46 -46.17 -24.87 -90.17
CA LYS A 46 -47.37 -25.53 -89.64
C LYS A 46 -47.02 -26.33 -88.39
N VAL A 47 -47.92 -26.32 -87.40
CA VAL A 47 -47.70 -27.02 -86.14
C VAL A 47 -47.65 -28.54 -86.33
N ILE A 48 -46.67 -29.19 -85.69
CA ILE A 48 -46.55 -30.65 -85.65
C ILE A 48 -47.27 -31.12 -84.39
N GLY A 49 -48.56 -31.43 -84.50
CA GLY A 49 -49.40 -31.81 -83.36
C GLY A 49 -49.55 -33.32 -83.18
N ASN A 50 -49.62 -33.78 -81.92
CA ASN A 50 -49.82 -35.19 -81.55
C ASN A 50 -48.77 -36.16 -82.14
N ALA A 51 -47.55 -35.69 -82.36
CA ALA A 51 -46.46 -36.49 -82.94
C ALA A 51 -45.33 -36.70 -81.93
N ASN A 52 -44.59 -37.80 -82.09
CA ASN A 52 -43.35 -38.02 -81.36
C ASN A 52 -42.21 -37.31 -82.10
N ILE A 53 -41.51 -36.43 -81.40
CA ILE A 53 -40.37 -35.67 -81.93
C ILE A 53 -39.16 -35.89 -81.00
N ALA A 54 -37.96 -35.74 -81.55
CA ALA A 54 -36.74 -35.70 -80.76
C ALA A 54 -36.23 -34.27 -80.71
N ILE A 55 -35.86 -33.78 -79.53
CA ILE A 55 -35.35 -32.44 -79.27
C ILE A 55 -33.93 -32.56 -78.73
N ARG A 56 -32.98 -31.89 -79.38
CA ARG A 56 -31.62 -31.71 -78.86
C ARG A 56 -31.46 -30.28 -78.36
N LEU A 57 -30.99 -30.15 -77.13
CA LEU A 57 -30.73 -28.88 -76.48
C LEU A 57 -29.24 -28.74 -76.26
N THR A 58 -28.65 -27.67 -76.80
CA THR A 58 -27.24 -27.37 -76.65
C THR A 58 -27.05 -26.01 -76.02
N ILE A 59 -26.21 -25.91 -75.00
CA ILE A 59 -25.85 -24.63 -74.36
C ILE A 59 -24.48 -24.20 -74.86
N HIS A 60 -24.43 -23.11 -75.61
CA HIS A 60 -23.21 -22.49 -76.12
C HIS A 60 -22.67 -21.42 -75.19
N LEU A 61 -21.35 -21.32 -75.14
CA LEU A 61 -20.62 -20.33 -74.35
C LEU A 61 -20.29 -19.08 -75.19
N GLY A 62 -20.62 -17.90 -74.68
CA GLY A 62 -20.18 -16.58 -75.16
C GLY A 62 -20.93 -16.01 -76.36
N ALA A 63 -21.37 -16.84 -77.30
CA ALA A 63 -22.11 -16.45 -78.49
C ALA A 63 -23.11 -17.55 -78.91
N ALA A 64 -24.03 -17.22 -79.82
CA ALA A 64 -25.05 -18.16 -80.32
C ALA A 64 -24.44 -19.36 -81.08
N ASP A 65 -23.27 -19.19 -81.67
CA ASP A 65 -22.48 -20.20 -82.40
C ASP A 65 -21.19 -20.61 -81.65
N GLY A 66 -21.14 -20.32 -80.34
CA GLY A 66 -19.99 -20.64 -79.50
C GLY A 66 -19.75 -22.15 -79.31
N PRO A 67 -18.70 -22.54 -78.57
CA PRO A 67 -18.48 -23.94 -78.23
C PRO A 67 -19.59 -24.46 -77.30
N SER A 68 -20.05 -25.71 -77.55
CA SER A 68 -21.00 -26.40 -76.68
C SER A 68 -20.37 -26.70 -75.32
N SER A 69 -21.06 -26.26 -74.27
CA SER A 69 -20.74 -26.55 -72.86
C SER A 69 -21.62 -27.64 -72.25
N PHE A 70 -22.74 -27.95 -72.91
CA PHE A 70 -23.73 -28.93 -72.49
C PHE A 70 -24.61 -29.28 -73.68
N THR A 71 -24.90 -30.57 -73.84
CA THR A 71 -25.87 -31.05 -74.82
C THR A 71 -26.65 -32.20 -74.21
N GLU A 72 -27.96 -32.26 -74.46
CA GLU A 72 -28.81 -33.40 -74.15
C GLU A 72 -29.92 -33.58 -75.17
N GLU A 73 -30.48 -34.79 -75.22
CA GLU A 73 -31.52 -35.18 -76.17
C GLU A 73 -32.77 -35.70 -75.43
N HIS A 74 -33.96 -35.28 -75.89
CA HIS A 74 -35.25 -35.63 -75.32
C HIS A 74 -36.17 -36.17 -76.40
N ASN A 75 -36.79 -37.33 -76.16
CA ASN A 75 -37.91 -37.80 -76.97
C ASN A 75 -39.22 -37.38 -76.29
N VAL A 76 -40.00 -36.54 -76.98
CA VAL A 76 -41.23 -35.94 -76.44
C VAL A 76 -42.39 -36.07 -77.41
N GLN A 77 -43.61 -36.14 -76.88
CA GLN A 77 -44.82 -36.11 -77.68
C GLN A 77 -45.43 -34.69 -77.66
N THR A 78 -45.72 -34.13 -78.82
CA THR A 78 -46.34 -32.81 -78.94
C THR A 78 -47.84 -32.86 -78.66
N GLY A 79 -48.41 -31.80 -78.07
CA GLY A 79 -49.86 -31.65 -77.96
C GLY A 79 -50.51 -31.24 -79.30
N ALA A 80 -51.84 -31.12 -79.35
CA ALA A 80 -52.58 -30.74 -80.56
C ALA A 80 -52.13 -29.40 -81.18
N GLY A 81 -51.61 -28.48 -80.37
CA GLY A 81 -51.04 -27.19 -80.81
C GLY A 81 -49.53 -27.21 -81.12
N GLY A 82 -48.88 -28.38 -81.14
CA GLY A 82 -47.44 -28.52 -81.33
C GLY A 82 -46.58 -28.22 -80.09
N ILE A 83 -47.19 -27.92 -78.94
CA ILE A 83 -46.46 -27.61 -77.70
C ILE A 83 -45.78 -28.86 -77.15
N PHE A 84 -44.51 -28.72 -76.75
CA PHE A 84 -43.76 -29.72 -75.99
C PHE A 84 -43.11 -29.09 -74.75
N ASN A 85 -42.89 -29.91 -73.72
CA ASN A 85 -42.21 -29.49 -72.49
C ASN A 85 -41.04 -30.42 -72.25
N VAL A 86 -39.89 -29.84 -71.90
CA VAL A 86 -38.68 -30.56 -71.51
C VAL A 86 -38.13 -29.97 -70.23
N SER A 87 -37.61 -30.84 -69.36
CA SER A 87 -36.88 -30.42 -68.17
C SER A 87 -35.40 -30.47 -68.51
N VAL A 88 -34.80 -29.32 -68.78
CA VAL A 88 -33.41 -29.25 -69.22
C VAL A 88 -32.49 -29.68 -68.08
N GLY A 89 -31.67 -30.71 -68.27
CA GLY A 89 -30.85 -31.36 -67.24
C GLY A 89 -31.41 -32.69 -66.72
N SER A 90 -32.54 -33.19 -67.26
CA SER A 90 -33.15 -34.46 -66.84
C SER A 90 -32.79 -35.66 -67.70
N ALA A 91 -32.22 -35.46 -68.90
CA ALA A 91 -32.02 -36.50 -69.91
C ALA A 91 -30.54 -36.82 -70.15
N GLY A 92 -29.77 -36.93 -69.06
CA GLY A 92 -28.35 -37.30 -69.08
C GLY A 92 -27.38 -36.12 -69.20
N GLY A 93 -27.87 -34.91 -69.49
CA GLY A 93 -27.07 -33.70 -69.40
C GLY A 93 -26.76 -33.33 -67.94
N ASN A 94 -25.49 -33.07 -67.62
CA ASN A 94 -25.10 -32.62 -66.28
C ASN A 94 -24.88 -31.10 -66.25
N LEU A 95 -25.93 -30.35 -65.92
CA LEU A 95 -25.86 -28.88 -65.78
C LEU A 95 -24.87 -28.40 -64.70
N ALA A 96 -24.42 -29.29 -63.81
CA ALA A 96 -23.40 -28.94 -62.81
C ALA A 96 -21.98 -28.80 -63.41
N LEU A 97 -21.74 -29.30 -64.63
CA LEU A 97 -20.46 -29.16 -65.33
C LEU A 97 -20.37 -27.86 -66.15
N VAL A 98 -21.50 -27.19 -66.40
CA VAL A 98 -21.51 -25.90 -67.09
C VAL A 98 -20.93 -24.85 -66.16
N ASP A 99 -19.86 -24.18 -66.61
CA ASP A 99 -19.14 -23.21 -65.79
C ASP A 99 -19.80 -21.83 -65.82
N TRP A 100 -21.02 -21.71 -65.28
CA TRP A 100 -21.90 -20.52 -65.37
C TRP A 100 -21.27 -19.14 -65.05
N LYS A 101 -20.04 -19.11 -64.51
CA LYS A 101 -19.23 -17.92 -64.22
C LYS A 101 -18.49 -17.33 -65.43
N ALA A 102 -18.34 -18.07 -66.53
CA ALA A 102 -17.32 -17.79 -67.55
C ALA A 102 -17.76 -16.78 -68.62
N ASN A 103 -19.04 -16.76 -69.03
CA ASN A 103 -19.54 -15.86 -70.07
C ASN A 103 -21.08 -15.80 -70.12
N SER A 104 -21.64 -15.09 -71.12
CA SER A 104 -23.04 -15.26 -71.51
C SER A 104 -23.29 -16.66 -72.07
N TYR A 105 -24.49 -17.20 -71.89
CA TYR A 105 -24.86 -18.53 -72.39
C TYR A 105 -26.01 -18.43 -73.38
N PHE A 106 -26.03 -19.31 -74.37
CA PHE A 106 -27.07 -19.38 -75.40
C PHE A 106 -27.62 -20.79 -75.50
N LEU A 107 -28.94 -20.95 -75.47
CA LEU A 107 -29.63 -22.23 -75.65
C LEU A 107 -30.02 -22.37 -77.13
N GLN A 108 -29.36 -23.29 -77.83
CA GLN A 108 -29.73 -23.78 -79.15
C GLN A 108 -30.72 -24.93 -79.01
N VAL A 109 -31.76 -24.92 -79.85
CA VAL A 109 -32.81 -25.93 -79.87
C VAL A 109 -32.85 -26.55 -81.26
N GLU A 110 -32.61 -27.85 -81.35
CA GLU A 110 -32.68 -28.61 -82.60
C GLU A 110 -33.77 -29.69 -82.49
N MET A 111 -34.40 -30.06 -83.61
CA MET A 111 -35.50 -31.03 -83.64
C MET A 111 -35.41 -31.98 -84.81
N ASP A 112 -35.73 -33.25 -84.55
CA ASP A 112 -36.12 -34.26 -85.55
C ASP A 112 -37.64 -34.49 -85.47
N GLN A 113 -38.32 -34.24 -86.59
CA GLN A 113 -39.78 -34.30 -86.72
C GLN A 113 -40.32 -35.74 -86.68
N GLU A 114 -39.48 -36.74 -86.93
CA GLU A 114 -39.84 -38.17 -86.92
C GLU A 114 -39.40 -38.87 -85.62
N GLY A 115 -38.79 -38.14 -84.69
CA GLY A 115 -38.29 -38.71 -83.43
C GLY A 115 -37.02 -39.55 -83.59
N GLY A 116 -36.26 -39.35 -84.67
CA GLY A 116 -34.98 -39.99 -84.95
C GLY A 116 -33.77 -39.18 -84.45
N SER A 117 -32.66 -39.27 -85.19
CA SER A 117 -31.40 -38.57 -84.88
C SER A 117 -30.98 -37.51 -85.92
N ASN A 118 -31.88 -37.17 -86.85
CA ASN A 118 -31.65 -36.18 -87.91
C ASN A 118 -32.17 -34.80 -87.48
N TYR A 119 -31.40 -34.12 -86.65
CA TYR A 119 -31.81 -32.86 -86.05
C TYR A 119 -31.67 -31.66 -87.00
N SER A 120 -32.64 -30.75 -86.95
CA SER A 120 -32.65 -29.47 -87.65
C SER A 120 -32.69 -28.31 -86.65
N ASP A 121 -31.89 -27.26 -86.85
CA ASP A 121 -31.86 -26.12 -85.93
C ASP A 121 -33.16 -25.29 -86.03
N ILE A 122 -33.83 -25.10 -84.90
CA ILE A 122 -35.05 -24.30 -84.77
C ILE A 122 -34.69 -22.87 -84.33
N GLY A 123 -33.55 -22.68 -83.69
CA GLY A 123 -33.06 -21.37 -83.27
C GLY A 123 -32.27 -21.39 -81.96
N THR A 124 -31.55 -20.30 -81.74
CA THR A 124 -30.71 -20.10 -80.56
C THR A 124 -31.10 -18.81 -79.84
N THR A 125 -31.26 -18.87 -78.52
CA THR A 125 -31.62 -17.71 -77.68
C THR A 125 -30.68 -17.56 -76.49
N GLN A 126 -30.41 -16.33 -76.06
CA GLN A 126 -29.55 -16.09 -74.90
C GLN A 126 -30.27 -16.50 -73.60
N LEU A 127 -29.61 -17.32 -72.79
CA LEU A 127 -30.04 -17.61 -71.42
C LEU A 127 -29.73 -16.41 -70.53
N LEU A 128 -30.76 -15.68 -70.15
CA LEU A 128 -30.66 -14.60 -69.17
C LEU A 128 -30.68 -15.18 -67.75
N SER A 129 -29.76 -14.75 -66.90
CA SER A 129 -29.70 -15.17 -65.50
C SER A 129 -30.92 -14.69 -64.72
N VAL A 130 -31.51 -15.56 -63.90
CA VAL A 130 -32.53 -15.18 -62.91
C VAL A 130 -31.86 -14.34 -61.80
N PRO A 131 -32.49 -13.28 -61.26
CA PRO A 131 -31.91 -12.45 -60.20
C PRO A 131 -31.38 -13.22 -58.98
N TYR A 132 -31.93 -14.40 -58.68
CA TYR A 132 -31.50 -15.27 -57.58
C TYR A 132 -30.07 -15.83 -57.76
N ALA A 133 -29.60 -16.00 -59.00
CA ALA A 133 -28.26 -16.53 -59.28
C ALA A 133 -27.14 -15.52 -58.98
N LEU A 134 -27.41 -14.21 -59.20
CA LEU A 134 -26.45 -13.14 -58.89
C LEU A 134 -26.29 -12.91 -57.38
N HIS A 135 -27.36 -13.12 -56.60
CA HIS A 135 -27.30 -12.96 -55.14
C HIS A 135 -26.68 -14.18 -54.40
N ALA A 136 -26.72 -15.35 -55.03
CA ALA A 136 -26.07 -16.55 -54.48
C ALA A 136 -24.52 -16.50 -54.56
N GLU A 137 -23.95 -15.63 -55.39
CA GLU A 137 -22.51 -15.43 -55.54
C GLU A 137 -21.84 -14.85 -54.28
N GLU A 138 -22.49 -13.90 -53.60
CA GLU A 138 -21.98 -13.32 -52.35
C GLU A 138 -22.08 -14.30 -51.16
N ALA A 139 -23.02 -15.23 -51.20
CA ALA A 139 -23.28 -16.21 -50.13
C ALA A 139 -22.34 -17.43 -50.16
N ALA A 140 -21.56 -17.64 -51.23
CA ALA A 140 -20.69 -18.81 -51.40
C ALA A 140 -19.40 -18.81 -50.56
N ARG A 141 -19.17 -17.78 -49.72
CA ARG A 141 -17.93 -17.58 -48.94
C ARG A 141 -17.78 -18.45 -47.69
N LEU A 142 -18.75 -19.30 -47.37
CA LEU A 142 -18.72 -20.21 -46.22
C LEU A 142 -18.47 -21.67 -46.68
N LYS A 143 -17.34 -21.95 -47.34
CA LYS A 143 -16.90 -23.32 -47.60
C LYS A 143 -15.99 -23.80 -46.47
N ASN A 144 -16.19 -25.05 -46.05
CA ASN A 144 -15.30 -25.72 -45.11
C ASN A 144 -13.90 -25.76 -45.73
N ASP A 145 -12.91 -25.21 -45.02
CA ASP A 145 -11.45 -25.21 -45.31
C ASP A 145 -10.83 -23.91 -45.88
N ASP A 146 -11.62 -22.93 -46.34
CA ASP A 146 -11.09 -21.63 -46.81
C ASP A 146 -11.18 -20.53 -45.72
N PRO A 147 -10.15 -19.68 -45.54
CA PRO A 147 -10.24 -18.53 -44.64
C PRO A 147 -11.21 -17.48 -45.19
N ILE A 148 -12.09 -16.96 -44.33
CA ILE A 148 -13.00 -15.86 -44.68
C ILE A 148 -12.21 -14.54 -44.66
N VAL A 149 -11.86 -14.02 -45.83
CA VAL A 149 -11.20 -12.71 -45.98
C VAL A 149 -12.19 -11.66 -46.47
N LEU A 150 -12.71 -10.84 -45.54
CA LEU A 150 -13.55 -9.69 -45.87
C LEU A 150 -12.68 -8.46 -46.14
N LYS A 151 -12.56 -8.07 -47.41
CA LYS A 151 -11.80 -6.88 -47.82
C LYS A 151 -12.65 -5.61 -47.66
N GLY A 152 -11.97 -4.49 -47.44
CA GLY A 152 -12.56 -3.16 -47.65
C GLY A 152 -11.52 -2.07 -47.48
N THR A 153 -11.91 -0.84 -47.82
CA THR A 153 -11.00 0.31 -47.89
C THR A 153 -11.33 1.28 -46.77
N PHE A 154 -10.33 1.63 -45.97
CA PHE A 154 -10.46 2.65 -44.92
C PHE A 154 -10.93 3.98 -45.51
N GLY A 155 -11.85 4.67 -44.83
CA GLY A 155 -12.46 5.93 -45.25
C GLY A 155 -13.47 5.84 -46.40
N SER A 156 -13.65 4.66 -47.02
CA SER A 156 -14.56 4.46 -48.15
C SER A 156 -15.82 3.66 -47.76
N GLY A 157 -16.86 3.77 -48.58
CA GLY A 157 -18.15 3.09 -48.38
C GLY A 157 -19.16 3.91 -47.58
N ASN A 158 -20.37 3.36 -47.44
CA ASN A 158 -21.49 4.02 -46.78
C ASN A 158 -21.27 4.14 -45.26
N ILE A 159 -21.87 5.17 -44.69
CA ILE A 159 -21.95 5.35 -43.24
C ILE A 159 -22.86 4.27 -42.66
N LEU A 160 -22.44 3.65 -41.57
CA LEU A 160 -23.26 2.69 -40.83
C LEU A 160 -24.35 3.41 -40.03
N SER A 161 -25.60 3.28 -40.47
CA SER A 161 -26.79 3.84 -39.82
C SER A 161 -27.83 2.76 -39.58
N GLY A 162 -28.56 2.85 -38.46
CA GLY A 162 -29.74 2.01 -38.23
C GLY A 162 -29.44 0.54 -37.92
N VAL A 163 -28.37 0.26 -37.17
CA VAL A 163 -28.00 -1.12 -36.77
C VAL A 163 -29.12 -1.79 -35.97
N GLY A 164 -29.84 -1.00 -35.17
CA GLY A 164 -30.92 -1.45 -34.29
C GLY A 164 -30.42 -2.35 -33.16
N SER A 165 -31.29 -2.63 -32.18
CA SER A 165 -30.98 -3.53 -31.08
C SER A 165 -30.90 -5.00 -31.54
N GLY A 166 -30.10 -5.81 -30.84
CA GLY A 166 -30.02 -7.25 -31.00
C GLY A 166 -28.61 -7.78 -31.24
N SER A 167 -28.51 -9.10 -31.45
CA SER A 167 -27.26 -9.77 -31.78
C SER A 167 -26.77 -9.37 -33.18
N ARG A 168 -25.50 -8.97 -33.29
CA ARG A 168 -24.85 -8.51 -34.51
C ARG A 168 -23.39 -8.96 -34.56
N LEU A 169 -22.88 -9.13 -35.78
CA LEU A 169 -21.46 -9.19 -36.09
C LEU A 169 -21.22 -8.15 -37.19
N ILE A 170 -20.32 -7.20 -36.95
CA ILE A 170 -20.02 -6.10 -37.86
C ILE A 170 -18.52 -6.04 -38.06
N TRP A 171 -18.10 -6.32 -39.28
CA TRP A 171 -16.86 -5.80 -39.81
C TRP A 171 -17.20 -4.47 -40.49
N TYR A 172 -16.59 -3.36 -40.06
CA TYR A 172 -16.84 -2.04 -40.61
C TYR A 172 -15.58 -1.50 -41.32
N PRO A 173 -15.38 -1.83 -42.61
CA PRO A 173 -14.12 -1.56 -43.29
C PRO A 173 -13.80 -0.07 -43.40
N ARG A 174 -14.81 0.79 -43.52
CA ARG A 174 -14.66 2.26 -43.56
C ARG A 174 -13.85 2.77 -42.36
N LYS A 175 -14.03 2.15 -41.19
CA LYS A 175 -13.30 2.47 -39.96
C LYS A 175 -12.28 1.41 -39.56
N SER A 176 -12.10 0.35 -40.34
CA SER A 176 -11.29 -0.82 -39.97
C SER A 176 -11.63 -1.37 -38.57
N ALA A 177 -12.91 -1.31 -38.19
CA ALA A 177 -13.38 -1.65 -36.85
C ALA A 177 -14.15 -2.97 -36.81
N PHE A 178 -14.10 -3.64 -35.67
CA PHE A 178 -14.82 -4.90 -35.43
C PHE A 178 -15.78 -4.77 -34.25
N ARG A 179 -17.01 -5.27 -34.43
CA ARG A 179 -18.03 -5.36 -33.39
C ARG A 179 -18.68 -6.74 -33.40
N VAL A 180 -18.91 -7.32 -32.22
CA VAL A 180 -19.66 -8.57 -32.11
C VAL A 180 -20.36 -8.71 -30.77
N GLY A 181 -21.60 -9.19 -30.77
CA GLY A 181 -22.38 -9.35 -29.54
C GLY A 181 -23.77 -8.74 -29.67
N HIS A 182 -24.34 -8.30 -28.55
CA HIS A 182 -25.70 -7.79 -28.51
C HIS A 182 -25.70 -6.28 -28.32
N THR A 183 -25.99 -5.50 -29.34
CA THR A 183 -26.13 -4.05 -29.21
C THR A 183 -27.52 -3.68 -28.69
N ILE A 184 -27.62 -2.60 -27.93
CA ILE A 184 -28.89 -2.01 -27.47
C ILE A 184 -29.13 -0.64 -28.12
N GLY A 185 -28.39 -0.33 -29.20
CA GLY A 185 -28.20 1.00 -29.76
C GLY A 185 -26.74 1.45 -29.61
N GLY A 186 -26.32 2.48 -30.35
CA GLY A 186 -24.97 3.04 -30.22
C GLY A 186 -23.90 2.31 -31.04
N TRP A 187 -24.25 1.50 -32.03
CA TRP A 187 -23.30 0.93 -33.00
C TRP A 187 -23.39 1.64 -34.37
N GLU A 188 -23.94 2.85 -34.38
CA GLU A 188 -23.90 3.76 -35.52
C GLU A 188 -22.50 4.36 -35.68
N ASP A 189 -22.23 4.91 -36.86
CA ASP A 189 -20.91 5.44 -37.23
C ASP A 189 -20.29 6.33 -36.14
N GLY A 190 -21.05 7.25 -35.54
CA GLY A 190 -20.56 8.17 -34.51
C GLY A 190 -20.05 7.51 -33.23
N SER A 191 -20.45 6.27 -32.95
CA SER A 191 -20.07 5.51 -31.75
C SER A 191 -19.04 4.42 -32.03
N ILE A 192 -18.50 4.39 -33.25
CA ILE A 192 -17.43 3.48 -33.64
C ILE A 192 -16.15 4.28 -33.86
N GLY A 193 -15.14 4.04 -33.04
CA GLY A 193 -13.81 4.58 -33.27
C GLY A 193 -13.11 3.89 -34.42
N ASP A 194 -12.25 4.62 -35.14
CA ASP A 194 -11.41 4.01 -36.17
C ASP A 194 -10.46 2.99 -35.53
N TYR A 195 -10.27 1.85 -36.18
CA TYR A 195 -9.45 0.72 -35.74
C TYR A 195 -9.88 0.11 -34.40
N SER A 196 -11.12 0.34 -33.97
CA SER A 196 -11.61 -0.11 -32.67
C SER A 196 -12.15 -1.54 -32.67
N ILE A 197 -12.19 -2.15 -31.48
CA ILE A 197 -12.77 -3.48 -31.24
C ILE A 197 -13.81 -3.36 -30.12
N ALA A 198 -15.04 -3.84 -30.33
CA ALA A 198 -15.99 -4.03 -29.22
C ALA A 198 -16.65 -5.40 -29.25
N MET A 199 -16.70 -6.07 -28.10
CA MET A 199 -17.32 -7.38 -27.97
C MET A 199 -18.16 -7.51 -26.69
N GLY A 200 -19.40 -7.98 -26.82
CA GLY A 200 -20.29 -8.26 -25.70
C GLY A 200 -21.62 -7.50 -25.74
N HIS A 201 -22.46 -7.69 -24.72
CA HIS A 201 -23.79 -7.06 -24.64
C HIS A 201 -23.67 -5.57 -24.26
N GLY A 202 -24.01 -4.66 -25.19
CA GLY A 202 -23.96 -3.21 -24.96
C GLY A 202 -22.56 -2.65 -24.81
N SER A 203 -21.54 -3.33 -25.36
CA SER A 203 -20.16 -2.84 -25.39
C SER A 203 -20.02 -1.67 -26.37
N ASN A 204 -19.21 -0.67 -26.02
CA ASN A 204 -18.95 0.51 -26.83
C ASN A 204 -17.45 0.82 -26.89
N ALA A 205 -16.90 1.01 -28.09
CA ALA A 205 -15.49 1.39 -28.27
C ALA A 205 -15.42 2.60 -29.22
N SER A 206 -15.88 3.77 -28.74
CA SER A 206 -16.05 4.95 -29.58
C SER A 206 -14.75 5.72 -29.84
N GLY A 207 -13.73 5.51 -29.01
CA GLY A 207 -12.40 6.09 -29.18
C GLY A 207 -11.60 5.47 -30.33
N LYS A 208 -10.76 6.29 -30.98
CA LYS A 208 -9.82 5.80 -32.00
C LYS A 208 -8.84 4.79 -31.38
N TYR A 209 -8.60 3.65 -32.05
CA TYR A 209 -7.77 2.53 -31.57
C TYR A 209 -8.27 1.86 -30.28
N SER A 210 -9.49 2.16 -29.82
CA SER A 210 -9.95 1.67 -28.52
C SER A 210 -10.44 0.22 -28.55
N THR A 211 -10.41 -0.44 -27.40
CA THR A 211 -10.84 -1.84 -27.24
C THR A 211 -11.80 -1.97 -26.06
N ALA A 212 -13.02 -2.45 -26.29
CA ALA A 212 -14.01 -2.73 -25.27
C ALA A 212 -14.46 -4.21 -25.28
N LEU A 213 -14.30 -4.93 -24.18
CA LEU A 213 -14.67 -6.35 -24.08
C LEU A 213 -15.46 -6.60 -22.80
N GLY A 214 -16.71 -7.01 -22.92
CA GLY A 214 -17.57 -7.36 -21.79
C GLY A 214 -18.94 -6.67 -21.84
N LYS A 215 -19.88 -7.16 -21.02
CA LYS A 215 -21.22 -6.57 -20.90
C LYS A 215 -21.09 -5.11 -20.45
N SER A 216 -21.66 -4.18 -21.22
CA SER A 216 -21.68 -2.74 -20.89
C SER A 216 -20.28 -2.15 -20.65
N SER A 217 -19.25 -2.69 -21.30
CA SER A 217 -17.92 -2.09 -21.31
C SER A 217 -17.87 -0.87 -22.24
N ALA A 218 -17.14 0.18 -21.87
CA ALA A 218 -17.02 1.41 -22.63
C ALA A 218 -15.55 1.85 -22.74
N ALA A 219 -15.02 1.94 -23.95
CA ALA A 219 -13.69 2.48 -24.26
C ALA A 219 -13.86 3.70 -25.17
N ASP A 220 -14.16 4.84 -24.58
CA ASP A 220 -14.54 6.07 -25.28
C ASP A 220 -13.35 6.99 -25.57
N GLY A 221 -12.26 6.84 -24.82
CA GLY A 221 -11.02 7.55 -25.07
C GLY A 221 -10.23 6.99 -26.26
N LYS A 222 -9.45 7.84 -26.93
CA LYS A 222 -8.46 7.38 -27.91
C LYS A 222 -7.41 6.49 -27.22
N ASP A 223 -7.05 5.38 -27.86
CA ASP A 223 -6.15 4.34 -27.33
C ASP A 223 -6.62 3.73 -25.99
N ALA A 224 -7.91 3.88 -25.64
CA ALA A 224 -8.46 3.38 -24.39
C ALA A 224 -8.75 1.87 -24.41
N ILE A 225 -8.61 1.22 -23.26
CA ILE A 225 -8.85 -0.22 -23.10
C ILE A 225 -9.84 -0.43 -21.95
N ALA A 226 -10.98 -1.06 -22.22
CA ALA A 226 -11.99 -1.42 -21.23
C ALA A 226 -12.32 -2.92 -21.32
N LEU A 227 -11.81 -3.73 -20.39
CA LEU A 227 -12.06 -5.19 -20.37
C LEU A 227 -12.74 -5.59 -19.05
N GLY A 228 -13.95 -6.11 -19.12
CA GLY A 228 -14.75 -6.52 -17.97
C GLY A 228 -16.20 -6.04 -18.08
N SER A 229 -17.10 -6.68 -17.33
CA SER A 229 -18.50 -6.24 -17.27
C SER A 229 -18.57 -4.87 -16.57
N GLY A 230 -19.06 -3.85 -17.27
CA GLY A 230 -19.16 -2.48 -16.77
C GLY A 230 -17.82 -1.71 -16.70
N ALA A 231 -16.74 -2.24 -17.27
CA ALA A 231 -15.46 -1.53 -17.32
C ALA A 231 -15.59 -0.26 -18.17
N ASN A 232 -15.08 0.88 -17.70
CA ASN A 232 -15.22 2.17 -18.35
C ASN A 232 -13.87 2.89 -18.43
N ALA A 233 -13.35 3.08 -19.64
CA ALA A 233 -12.14 3.83 -19.97
C ALA A 233 -12.52 5.01 -20.87
N SER A 234 -12.76 6.18 -20.26
CA SER A 234 -13.45 7.30 -20.93
C SER A 234 -12.55 8.39 -21.51
N ASN A 235 -11.22 8.31 -21.32
CA ASN A 235 -10.28 9.37 -21.71
C ASN A 235 -9.04 8.80 -22.42
N GLU A 236 -8.26 9.66 -23.08
CA GLU A 236 -7.12 9.22 -23.89
C GLU A 236 -6.11 8.40 -23.07
N PHE A 237 -5.65 7.29 -23.63
CA PHE A 237 -4.71 6.33 -23.01
C PHE A 237 -5.22 5.65 -21.73
N SER A 238 -6.49 5.78 -21.36
CA SER A 238 -7.00 5.20 -20.12
C SER A 238 -7.24 3.69 -20.23
N THR A 239 -6.99 2.96 -19.14
CA THR A 239 -7.10 1.49 -19.10
C THR A 239 -7.94 1.06 -17.90
N ALA A 240 -9.09 0.44 -18.17
CA ALA A 240 -9.98 -0.15 -17.17
C ALA A 240 -10.06 -1.68 -17.37
N LEU A 241 -9.62 -2.45 -16.38
CA LEU A 241 -9.55 -3.90 -16.43
C LEU A 241 -10.20 -4.51 -15.19
N GLY A 242 -11.40 -5.09 -15.33
CA GLY A 242 -12.12 -5.73 -14.23
C GLY A 242 -13.62 -5.42 -14.26
N TYR A 243 -14.39 -6.14 -13.43
CA TYR A 243 -15.80 -5.82 -13.21
C TYR A 243 -15.93 -4.42 -12.61
N GLY A 244 -16.66 -3.52 -13.27
CA GLY A 244 -16.91 -2.15 -12.82
C GLY A 244 -15.67 -1.27 -12.66
N ALA A 245 -14.54 -1.62 -13.29
CA ALA A 245 -13.33 -0.80 -13.27
C ALA A 245 -13.58 0.53 -13.99
N THR A 246 -13.24 1.68 -13.38
CA THR A 246 -13.39 3.00 -13.98
C THR A 246 -12.04 3.70 -14.11
N ALA A 247 -11.62 4.01 -15.34
CA ALA A 247 -10.46 4.83 -15.67
C ALA A 247 -10.92 6.06 -16.46
N SER A 248 -11.32 7.12 -15.74
CA SER A 248 -12.07 8.24 -16.31
C SER A 248 -11.25 9.49 -16.63
N ALA A 249 -9.92 9.41 -16.61
CA ALA A 249 -9.03 10.55 -16.85
C ALA A 249 -7.87 10.16 -17.77
N GLN A 250 -7.08 11.14 -18.25
CA GLN A 250 -6.05 10.88 -19.24
C GLN A 250 -4.96 9.97 -18.66
N GLY A 251 -4.61 8.89 -19.37
CA GLY A 251 -3.58 7.93 -18.96
C GLY A 251 -3.86 7.23 -17.62
N SER A 252 -5.09 7.30 -17.10
CA SER A 252 -5.42 6.65 -15.84
C SER A 252 -5.57 5.15 -16.00
N ILE A 253 -5.21 4.39 -14.96
CA ILE A 253 -5.22 2.93 -14.98
C ILE A 253 -6.05 2.44 -13.79
N SER A 254 -7.07 1.65 -14.05
CA SER A 254 -7.94 1.01 -13.05
C SER A 254 -7.94 -0.51 -13.27
N LEU A 255 -7.49 -1.26 -12.27
CA LEU A 255 -7.41 -2.72 -12.29
C LEU A 255 -8.19 -3.31 -11.10
N GLY A 256 -9.22 -4.11 -11.40
CA GLY A 256 -10.19 -4.60 -10.41
C GLY A 256 -11.39 -3.66 -10.28
N PHE A 257 -12.27 -3.93 -9.32
CA PHE A 257 -13.40 -3.03 -9.01
C PHE A 257 -12.84 -1.77 -8.33
N SER A 258 -12.39 -0.81 -9.14
CA SER A 258 -11.61 0.35 -8.68
C SER A 258 -11.82 1.57 -9.56
N ASP A 259 -11.50 2.75 -9.04
CA ASP A 259 -11.72 4.04 -9.69
C ASP A 259 -10.42 4.86 -9.76
N ALA A 260 -9.97 5.16 -10.97
CA ALA A 260 -8.86 6.06 -11.28
C ALA A 260 -9.39 7.28 -12.03
N THR A 261 -9.68 8.35 -11.29
CA THR A 261 -10.54 9.46 -11.75
C THR A 261 -9.80 10.75 -12.08
N ASN A 262 -8.47 10.74 -12.04
CA ASN A 262 -7.63 11.90 -12.30
C ASN A 262 -6.45 11.53 -13.20
N ASP A 263 -5.82 12.52 -13.83
CA ASP A 263 -4.81 12.29 -14.85
C ASP A 263 -3.63 11.49 -14.28
N PHE A 264 -3.22 10.47 -15.02
CA PHE A 264 -2.15 9.53 -14.67
C PHE A 264 -2.33 8.81 -13.32
N ALA A 265 -3.55 8.80 -12.77
CA ALA A 265 -3.85 8.07 -11.55
C ALA A 265 -3.88 6.56 -11.80
N VAL A 266 -3.41 5.78 -10.82
CA VAL A 266 -3.36 4.31 -10.88
C VAL A 266 -4.11 3.73 -9.68
N ALA A 267 -5.19 2.99 -9.92
CA ALA A 267 -5.97 2.28 -8.91
C ALA A 267 -5.91 0.77 -9.17
N ILE A 268 -5.49 -0.01 -8.17
CA ILE A 268 -5.35 -1.47 -8.29
C ILE A 268 -5.93 -2.14 -7.04
N GLY A 269 -7.05 -2.84 -7.19
CA GLY A 269 -7.67 -3.62 -6.12
C GLY A 269 -9.20 -3.67 -6.18
N TYR A 270 -9.80 -4.06 -5.05
CA TYR A 270 -11.24 -4.06 -4.83
C TYR A 270 -11.62 -2.82 -4.00
N GLU A 271 -12.61 -2.04 -4.45
CA GLU A 271 -13.04 -0.76 -3.85
C GLU A 271 -11.91 0.27 -3.69
N THR A 272 -10.93 0.24 -4.59
CA THR A 272 -9.76 1.14 -4.56
C THR A 272 -10.04 2.46 -5.26
N LEU A 273 -9.55 3.59 -4.74
CA LEU A 273 -9.77 4.92 -5.32
C LEU A 273 -8.45 5.70 -5.46
N ALA A 274 -8.10 6.05 -6.68
CA ALA A 274 -7.03 7.01 -6.99
C ALA A 274 -7.65 8.26 -7.64
N SER A 275 -7.86 9.31 -6.83
CA SER A 275 -8.55 10.55 -7.25
C SER A 275 -7.67 11.80 -7.24
N GLY A 276 -6.45 11.71 -6.70
CA GLY A 276 -5.43 12.73 -6.89
C GLY A 276 -4.73 12.59 -8.25
N GLY A 277 -4.37 13.70 -8.89
CA GLY A 277 -3.58 13.64 -10.12
C GLY A 277 -2.21 13.01 -9.86
N HIS A 278 -1.77 12.11 -10.75
CA HIS A 278 -0.55 11.30 -10.61
C HIS A 278 -0.51 10.42 -9.34
N SER A 279 -1.66 10.12 -8.73
CA SER A 279 -1.69 9.32 -7.50
C SER A 279 -1.69 7.81 -7.78
N VAL A 280 -1.23 7.02 -6.82
CA VAL A 280 -1.15 5.56 -6.95
C VAL A 280 -1.77 4.89 -5.72
N SER A 281 -2.88 4.19 -5.91
CA SER A 281 -3.59 3.45 -4.87
C SER A 281 -3.59 1.95 -5.15
N ILE A 282 -3.03 1.15 -4.23
CA ILE A 282 -2.90 -0.29 -4.38
C ILE A 282 -3.35 -1.01 -3.11
N GLY A 283 -4.32 -1.93 -3.24
CA GLY A 283 -4.85 -2.76 -2.16
C GLY A 283 -6.31 -2.45 -1.84
N ALA A 284 -7.02 -3.45 -1.31
CA ALA A 284 -8.46 -3.37 -1.09
C ALA A 284 -8.86 -2.16 -0.23
N ALA A 285 -9.85 -1.38 -0.68
CA ALA A 285 -10.32 -0.15 -0.04
C ALA A 285 -9.24 0.95 0.18
N SER A 286 -8.07 0.86 -0.47
CA SER A 286 -7.05 1.91 -0.40
C SER A 286 -7.49 3.18 -1.14
N LYS A 287 -7.02 4.34 -0.67
CA LYS A 287 -7.41 5.65 -1.21
C LYS A 287 -6.22 6.60 -1.35
N SER A 288 -5.97 7.08 -2.55
CA SER A 288 -4.95 8.10 -2.84
C SER A 288 -5.60 9.35 -3.42
N THR A 289 -5.93 10.31 -2.55
CA THR A 289 -6.71 11.51 -2.89
C THR A 289 -5.87 12.79 -3.01
N GLY A 290 -4.64 12.78 -2.48
CA GLY A 290 -3.69 13.89 -2.64
C GLY A 290 -3.01 13.89 -4.02
N PHE A 291 -2.60 15.06 -4.52
CA PHE A 291 -1.81 15.14 -5.74
C PHE A 291 -0.46 14.45 -5.56
N HIS A 292 -0.02 13.60 -6.51
CA HIS A 292 1.21 12.78 -6.39
C HIS A 292 1.25 11.90 -5.13
N SER A 293 0.11 11.54 -4.54
CA SER A 293 0.08 10.70 -3.34
C SER A 293 0.15 9.21 -3.66
N VAL A 294 0.64 8.40 -2.72
CA VAL A 294 0.74 6.95 -2.84
C VAL A 294 0.14 6.28 -1.62
N ALA A 295 -0.89 5.45 -1.80
CA ALA A 295 -1.45 4.60 -0.76
C ALA A 295 -1.29 3.13 -1.14
N MET A 296 -0.65 2.34 -0.28
CA MET A 296 -0.39 0.92 -0.51
C MET A 296 -0.74 0.11 0.73
N GLY A 297 -1.63 -0.87 0.60
CA GLY A 297 -2.12 -1.70 1.70
C GLY A 297 -3.62 -1.51 1.95
N GLY A 298 -4.28 -2.54 2.49
CA GLY A 298 -5.73 -2.54 2.69
C GLY A 298 -6.20 -1.38 3.57
N GLY A 299 -7.18 -0.60 3.12
CA GLY A 299 -7.74 0.54 3.86
C GLY A 299 -6.78 1.73 4.07
N SER A 300 -5.61 1.74 3.43
CA SER A 300 -4.66 2.86 3.54
C SER A 300 -5.20 4.14 2.89
N LEU A 301 -4.80 5.31 3.40
CA LEU A 301 -5.24 6.62 2.92
C LEU A 301 -4.05 7.60 2.79
N ALA A 302 -3.76 8.06 1.58
CA ALA A 302 -2.81 9.13 1.31
C ALA A 302 -3.55 10.37 0.79
N SER A 303 -3.92 11.27 1.70
CA SER A 303 -4.72 12.47 1.39
C SER A 303 -3.93 13.76 1.31
N GLY A 304 -2.72 13.81 1.87
CA GLY A 304 -1.80 14.94 1.68
C GLY A 304 -1.19 14.93 0.28
N SER A 305 -0.99 16.10 -0.29
CA SER A 305 -0.23 16.20 -1.55
C SER A 305 1.20 15.71 -1.35
N TYR A 306 1.73 14.94 -2.30
CA TYR A 306 3.03 14.24 -2.23
C TYR A 306 3.18 13.31 -1.02
N SER A 307 2.08 12.84 -0.42
CA SER A 307 2.14 11.97 0.76
C SER A 307 2.22 10.50 0.37
N VAL A 308 2.81 9.69 1.26
CA VAL A 308 2.97 8.25 1.09
C VAL A 308 2.41 7.53 2.32
N ALA A 309 1.45 6.63 2.14
CA ALA A 309 0.91 5.77 3.18
C ALA A 309 1.11 4.30 2.80
N ILE A 310 1.92 3.56 3.56
CA ILE A 310 2.20 2.14 3.31
C ILE A 310 1.84 1.30 4.53
N GLY A 311 1.02 0.27 4.31
CA GLY A 311 0.55 -0.74 5.25
C GLY A 311 -0.93 -0.61 5.61
N GLU A 312 -1.45 -1.60 6.34
CA GLU A 312 -2.88 -1.73 6.62
C GLU A 312 -3.41 -0.53 7.43
N SER A 313 -4.49 0.09 6.91
CA SER A 313 -5.18 1.21 7.56
C SER A 313 -4.29 2.40 7.94
N SER A 314 -3.11 2.53 7.31
CA SER A 314 -2.18 3.64 7.48
C SER A 314 -2.70 4.90 6.79
N ARG A 315 -2.56 6.06 7.44
CA ARG A 315 -3.06 7.35 6.95
C ARG A 315 -1.95 8.42 6.93
N ALA A 316 -1.66 8.96 5.76
CA ALA A 316 -0.73 10.06 5.52
C ALA A 316 -1.50 11.32 5.06
N LYS A 317 -1.81 12.20 6.01
CA LYS A 317 -2.74 13.34 5.80
C LYS A 317 -2.06 14.67 5.49
N ALA A 318 -0.82 14.88 5.96
CA ALA A 318 -0.12 16.16 5.79
C ALA A 318 0.63 16.22 4.45
N LEU A 319 0.84 17.45 3.94
CA LEU A 319 1.67 17.72 2.76
C LEU A 319 3.08 17.10 2.91
N ARG A 320 3.51 16.31 1.92
CA ARG A 320 4.83 15.64 1.86
C ARG A 320 5.12 14.74 3.07
N SER A 321 4.09 14.11 3.63
CA SER A 321 4.25 13.17 4.76
C SER A 321 4.48 11.74 4.30
N THR A 322 5.17 10.94 5.10
CA THR A 322 5.32 9.50 4.91
C THR A 322 4.86 8.75 6.15
N THR A 323 3.95 7.80 5.98
CA THR A 323 3.44 6.94 7.04
C THR A 323 3.70 5.48 6.65
N LEU A 324 4.33 4.73 7.55
CA LEU A 324 4.60 3.30 7.41
C LEU A 324 3.92 2.51 8.55
N GLY A 325 3.90 1.18 8.43
CA GLY A 325 3.37 0.29 9.47
C GLY A 325 1.87 0.09 9.36
N ALA A 326 1.18 -0.11 10.48
CA ALA A 326 -0.27 -0.33 10.49
C ALA A 326 -0.96 0.54 11.54
N TYR A 327 -2.18 0.97 11.22
CA TYR A 327 -3.06 1.70 12.15
C TYR A 327 -2.34 2.83 12.90
N ASN A 328 -1.62 3.70 12.18
CA ASN A 328 -1.02 4.89 12.81
C ASN A 328 -2.08 5.77 13.47
N TRP A 329 -1.65 6.59 14.40
CA TRP A 329 -2.49 7.58 15.07
C TRP A 329 -2.96 8.67 14.09
N ILE A 330 -4.20 9.14 14.23
CA ILE A 330 -4.88 9.99 13.23
C ILE A 330 -5.72 11.13 13.83
N GLY A 331 -5.50 11.52 15.09
CA GLY A 331 -6.28 12.60 15.71
C GLY A 331 -5.92 14.02 15.25
N ASP A 332 -4.93 14.17 14.37
CA ASP A 332 -4.56 15.44 13.74
C ASP A 332 -5.49 15.78 12.57
N ASN A 333 -5.48 17.04 12.14
CA ASN A 333 -6.19 17.46 10.94
C ASN A 333 -5.36 18.48 10.14
N PRO A 334 -4.21 18.04 9.58
CA PRO A 334 -3.34 18.92 8.81
C PRO A 334 -4.05 19.38 7.53
N ASN A 335 -3.66 20.54 7.02
CA ASN A 335 -4.04 20.93 5.66
C ASN A 335 -3.26 20.03 4.67
N PRO A 336 -3.93 19.34 3.73
CA PRO A 336 -3.24 18.44 2.80
C PRO A 336 -2.28 19.13 1.84
N ASP A 337 -2.43 20.45 1.63
CA ASP A 337 -1.71 21.23 0.63
C ASP A 337 -0.83 22.35 1.22
N VAL A 338 -0.95 22.61 2.53
CA VAL A 338 -0.22 23.68 3.22
C VAL A 338 0.55 23.12 4.40
N ALA A 339 1.86 23.35 4.42
CA ALA A 339 2.74 22.91 5.49
C ALA A 339 2.52 23.73 6.78
N ALA A 340 2.36 23.05 7.91
CA ALA A 340 2.41 23.61 9.25
C ALA A 340 3.54 22.98 10.07
N ALA A 341 4.10 23.75 11.02
CA ALA A 341 5.17 23.30 11.91
C ALA A 341 4.77 22.08 12.76
N THR A 342 3.48 21.96 13.06
CA THR A 342 2.88 20.86 13.84
C THR A 342 2.47 19.67 12.98
N ASP A 343 2.79 19.65 11.68
CA ASP A 343 2.45 18.51 10.83
C ASP A 343 3.32 17.31 11.18
N ARG A 344 2.70 16.14 11.26
CA ARG A 344 3.41 14.85 11.29
C ARG A 344 3.87 14.54 9.87
N ILE A 345 5.17 14.67 9.62
CA ILE A 345 5.77 14.41 8.31
C ILE A 345 6.33 13.01 8.17
N PHE A 346 6.61 12.33 9.30
CA PHE A 346 6.99 10.93 9.28
C PHE A 346 6.35 10.19 10.46
N GLN A 347 5.73 9.05 10.18
CA GLN A 347 5.08 8.22 11.20
C GLN A 347 5.34 6.74 10.93
N ILE A 348 5.55 5.98 12.00
CA ILE A 348 5.53 4.51 11.95
C ILE A 348 4.39 4.05 12.86
N GLY A 349 3.29 3.62 12.26
CA GLY A 349 2.14 3.06 12.95
C GLY A 349 2.42 1.66 13.51
N ASN A 350 2.04 1.43 14.75
CA ASN A 350 2.09 0.12 15.41
C ASN A 350 0.77 -0.22 16.11
N GLY A 351 -0.32 0.40 15.67
CA GLY A 351 -1.65 0.09 16.17
C GLY A 351 -2.10 -1.29 15.71
N THR A 352 -3.10 -1.84 16.39
CA THR A 352 -3.63 -3.19 16.13
C THR A 352 -5.05 -3.20 15.56
N GLY A 353 -5.62 -2.02 15.33
CA GLY A 353 -6.99 -1.86 14.85
C GLY A 353 -7.44 -0.40 14.85
N GLU A 354 -8.63 -0.13 14.30
CA GLU A 354 -9.17 1.24 14.16
C GLU A 354 -9.33 1.98 15.49
N ASN A 355 -9.65 1.27 16.57
CA ASN A 355 -9.83 1.83 17.92
C ASN A 355 -8.55 1.79 18.78
N THR A 356 -7.48 1.18 18.28
CA THR A 356 -6.20 1.00 19.00
C THR A 356 -5.03 1.56 18.19
N ARG A 357 -5.30 2.65 17.47
CA ARG A 357 -4.32 3.34 16.64
C ARG A 357 -3.19 3.94 17.48
N SER A 358 -1.95 3.69 17.09
CA SER A 358 -0.77 4.20 17.80
C SER A 358 0.43 4.34 16.87
N ASN A 359 1.39 5.17 17.29
CA ASN A 359 2.67 5.33 16.62
C ASN A 359 3.79 4.76 17.49
N ALA A 360 4.70 4.01 16.87
CA ALA A 360 6.01 3.66 17.42
C ALA A 360 7.00 4.82 17.29
N MET A 361 6.86 5.64 16.24
CA MET A 361 7.69 6.80 15.97
C MET A 361 6.86 7.91 15.32
N THR A 362 7.13 9.15 15.70
CA THR A 362 6.58 10.35 15.06
C THR A 362 7.67 11.38 14.84
N ILE A 363 7.74 11.99 13.67
CA ILE A 363 8.57 13.18 13.40
C ILE A 363 7.66 14.30 12.92
N MET A 364 7.77 15.43 13.62
CA MET A 364 7.04 16.66 13.33
C MET A 364 7.85 17.53 12.36
N ARG A 365 7.18 18.38 11.59
CA ARG A 365 7.83 19.27 10.62
C ARG A 365 8.80 20.26 11.26
N ASN A 366 8.56 20.66 12.50
CA ASN A 366 9.46 21.51 13.29
C ASN A 366 10.76 20.81 13.75
N GLY A 367 10.92 19.51 13.46
CA GLY A 367 12.09 18.72 13.84
C GLY A 367 11.96 17.93 15.14
N ASN A 368 10.83 18.05 15.86
CA ASN A 368 10.61 17.27 17.07
C ASN A 368 10.37 15.79 16.75
N ILE A 369 11.07 14.91 17.46
CA ILE A 369 11.00 13.46 17.30
C ILE A 369 10.39 12.84 18.54
N GLY A 370 9.37 12.01 18.35
CA GLY A 370 8.76 11.18 19.37
C GLY A 370 9.08 9.71 19.15
N LEU A 371 9.61 9.03 20.19
CA LEU A 371 9.89 7.60 20.19
C LEU A 371 9.06 6.87 21.25
N GLY A 372 8.37 5.80 20.84
CA GLY A 372 7.56 4.96 21.71
C GLY A 372 6.09 5.37 21.78
N ASN A 373 5.25 4.42 22.22
CA ASN A 373 3.79 4.55 22.26
C ASN A 373 3.36 5.85 22.98
N ASN A 374 2.46 6.61 22.35
CA ASN A 374 1.90 7.88 22.81
C ASN A 374 2.79 9.12 22.64
N THR A 375 3.98 9.01 22.05
CA THR A 375 4.77 10.19 21.67
C THR A 375 4.33 10.73 20.31
N VAL A 376 3.03 11.04 20.21
CA VAL A 376 2.43 11.54 18.99
C VAL A 376 2.74 13.04 18.83
N ASP A 377 2.67 13.82 19.89
CA ASP A 377 2.91 15.27 19.87
C ASP A 377 4.18 15.66 20.65
N PRO A 378 5.39 15.32 20.14
CA PRO A 378 6.62 15.63 20.85
C PRO A 378 6.80 17.15 20.99
N GLN A 379 7.07 17.61 22.21
CA GLN A 379 7.26 19.03 22.54
C GLN A 379 8.72 19.46 22.45
N PHE A 380 9.65 18.51 22.59
CA PHE A 380 11.09 18.75 22.48
C PHE A 380 11.68 18.05 21.25
N PRO A 381 12.92 18.42 20.85
CA PRO A 381 13.60 17.76 19.73
C PRO A 381 13.64 16.23 19.84
N LEU A 382 13.68 15.69 21.06
CA LEU A 382 13.53 14.26 21.32
C LEU A 382 12.70 14.01 22.58
N ASP A 383 11.49 13.48 22.38
CA ASP A 383 10.66 12.92 23.44
C ASP A 383 10.68 11.38 23.34
N VAL A 384 10.86 10.71 24.47
CA VAL A 384 10.84 9.25 24.56
C VAL A 384 9.78 8.85 25.58
N ALA A 385 8.75 8.14 25.12
CA ALA A 385 7.78 7.55 26.03
C ALA A 385 8.42 6.40 26.82
N GLY A 386 8.69 6.64 28.09
CA GLY A 386 9.28 5.67 29.01
C GLY A 386 10.76 5.96 29.30
N ARG A 387 11.55 4.90 29.48
CA ARG A 387 12.97 5.02 29.86
C ARG A 387 13.86 4.82 28.65
N LEU A 388 14.71 5.80 28.37
CA LEU A 388 15.81 5.63 27.42
C LEU A 388 16.85 4.66 28.00
N ARG A 389 17.32 3.72 27.17
CA ARG A 389 18.46 2.86 27.50
C ARG A 389 19.64 3.22 26.61
N ILE A 390 20.67 3.83 27.20
CA ILE A 390 21.94 4.13 26.51
C ILE A 390 22.89 2.95 26.74
N ARG A 391 23.26 2.27 25.66
CA ARG A 391 24.23 1.17 25.67
C ARG A 391 25.38 1.55 24.77
N HIS A 392 26.52 0.94 25.02
CA HIS A 392 27.65 1.09 24.14
C HIS A 392 28.50 -0.21 24.17
N ASN A 393 29.34 -0.39 23.15
CA ASN A 393 30.14 -1.59 22.94
C ASN A 393 31.66 -1.29 23.03
N GLY A 394 32.15 -0.81 24.18
CA GLY A 394 33.56 -0.41 24.41
C GLY A 394 33.84 -0.03 25.89
N SER A 395 34.46 1.13 26.16
CA SER A 395 34.77 1.65 27.52
C SER A 395 33.69 2.37 28.36
N THR A 396 32.80 3.21 27.80
CA THR A 396 31.74 3.93 28.56
C THR A 396 30.42 4.17 27.78
N ALA A 397 29.29 4.10 28.49
CA ALA A 397 27.97 4.49 27.98
C ALA A 397 27.47 5.76 28.71
N GLY A 398 26.96 6.75 27.96
CA GLY A 398 26.50 8.00 28.54
C GLY A 398 26.09 9.06 27.51
N ILE A 399 26.01 10.30 27.97
CA ILE A 399 25.60 11.48 27.19
C ILE A 399 26.73 12.50 27.21
N TYR A 400 27.15 12.95 26.03
CA TYR A 400 28.05 14.10 25.89
C TYR A 400 27.27 15.40 26.01
N LEU A 401 27.86 16.36 26.71
CA LEU A 401 27.31 17.67 27.01
C LEU A 401 28.32 18.73 26.56
N ASP A 402 27.98 19.45 25.50
CA ASP A 402 28.86 20.43 24.87
C ASP A 402 28.28 21.84 25.03
N ALA A 403 29.09 22.76 25.55
CA ALA A 403 28.73 24.17 25.66
C ALA A 403 29.18 25.00 24.44
N SER A 404 30.09 24.45 23.61
CA SER A 404 30.58 25.09 22.38
C SER A 404 30.92 24.04 21.31
N GLN A 405 30.98 24.44 20.04
CA GLN A 405 31.15 23.52 18.92
C GLN A 405 32.55 22.86 18.82
N SER A 406 33.52 23.21 19.67
CA SER A 406 34.95 22.92 19.42
C SER A 406 35.63 21.97 20.40
N ALA A 407 34.98 21.51 21.47
CA ALA A 407 35.56 20.49 22.35
C ALA A 407 34.47 19.75 23.13
N ALA A 408 34.51 18.41 23.06
CA ALA A 408 33.69 17.55 23.90
C ALA A 408 34.23 17.58 25.33
N GLU A 409 33.80 18.59 26.10
CA GLU A 409 34.38 18.85 27.41
C GLU A 409 33.62 18.18 28.55
N GLY A 410 32.32 17.91 28.41
CA GLY A 410 31.48 17.32 29.44
C GLY A 410 30.88 15.99 29.02
N PHE A 411 30.96 14.98 29.88
CA PHE A 411 30.32 13.69 29.69
C PHE A 411 29.71 13.19 30.99
N VAL A 412 28.49 12.66 30.92
CA VAL A 412 27.82 12.00 32.04
C VAL A 412 27.55 10.56 31.65
N GLY A 413 28.12 9.62 32.40
CA GLY A 413 27.96 8.21 32.06
C GLY A 413 28.75 7.28 32.94
N MET A 414 28.84 6.03 32.47
CA MET A 414 29.48 4.93 33.18
C MET A 414 31.01 5.09 33.17
N LYS A 415 31.62 5.29 34.33
CA LYS A 415 33.09 5.25 34.45
C LYS A 415 33.63 3.82 34.30
N THR A 416 32.91 2.88 34.90
CA THR A 416 33.05 1.42 34.76
C THR A 416 31.65 0.80 34.88
N ASP A 417 31.50 -0.51 34.78
CA ASP A 417 30.19 -1.16 34.97
C ASP A 417 29.58 -0.95 36.37
N LYS A 418 30.38 -0.49 37.34
CA LYS A 418 29.99 -0.28 38.74
C LYS A 418 30.09 1.18 39.17
N GLU A 419 30.46 2.09 38.28
CA GLU A 419 30.69 3.49 38.62
C GLU A 419 30.01 4.40 37.61
N ILE A 420 29.29 5.42 38.07
CA ILE A 420 28.68 6.46 37.24
C ILE A 420 29.18 7.83 37.69
N GLY A 421 29.48 8.72 36.75
CA GLY A 421 30.05 10.01 37.11
C GLY A 421 29.97 11.11 36.06
N LEU A 422 30.62 12.22 36.41
CA LEU A 422 30.82 13.41 35.60
C LEU A 422 32.28 13.46 35.16
N TYR A 423 32.49 13.40 33.85
CA TYR A 423 33.79 13.50 33.20
C TYR A 423 33.90 14.88 32.56
N ILE A 424 34.87 15.67 33.00
CA ILE A 424 35.08 17.03 32.49
C ILE A 424 36.56 17.31 32.34
N ASN A 425 36.94 17.93 31.20
CA ASN A 425 38.32 18.31 30.90
C ASN A 425 39.27 17.11 31.07
N ALA A 426 39.04 16.09 30.25
CA ALA A 426 39.82 14.86 30.15
C ALA A 426 39.97 14.03 31.46
N ALA A 427 39.12 14.24 32.47
CA ALA A 427 39.17 13.47 33.71
C ALA A 427 37.81 13.33 34.40
N TRP A 428 37.65 12.23 35.16
CA TRP A 428 36.51 12.03 36.06
C TRP A 428 36.66 12.95 37.28
N ARG A 429 35.71 13.89 37.44
CA ARG A 429 35.75 14.90 38.51
C ARG A 429 34.93 14.47 39.72
N PHE A 430 33.82 13.79 39.48
CA PHE A 430 32.95 13.26 40.52
C PHE A 430 32.31 11.97 40.04
N TRP A 431 32.25 10.94 40.88
CA TRP A 431 31.54 9.70 40.56
C TRP A 431 31.07 8.98 41.84
N VAL A 432 30.15 8.05 41.66
CA VAL A 432 29.64 7.17 42.72
C VAL A 432 29.81 5.72 42.28
N ASN A 433 30.18 4.84 43.20
CA ASN A 433 30.30 3.39 42.95
C ASN A 433 29.02 2.61 43.32
N ASP A 434 29.01 1.30 43.07
CA ASP A 434 27.90 0.39 43.35
C ASP A 434 27.61 0.19 44.85
N GLN A 435 28.49 0.64 45.74
CA GLN A 435 28.33 0.64 47.20
C GLN A 435 27.79 1.97 47.76
N GLY A 436 27.57 2.97 46.90
CA GLY A 436 27.10 4.30 47.28
C GLY A 436 28.18 5.27 47.78
N ASN A 437 29.46 4.93 47.64
CA ASN A 437 30.57 5.82 47.99
C ASN A 437 30.75 6.88 46.90
N GLY A 438 30.75 8.16 47.29
CA GLY A 438 31.00 9.29 46.40
C GLY A 438 32.47 9.72 46.43
N TYR A 439 33.06 9.91 45.26
CA TYR A 439 34.45 10.34 45.09
C TYR A 439 34.47 11.71 44.43
N LEU A 440 35.16 12.67 45.04
CA LEU A 440 35.41 13.99 44.48
C LEU A 440 36.91 14.15 44.21
N ASN A 441 37.28 14.32 42.94
CA ASN A 441 38.65 14.59 42.53
C ASN A 441 38.87 16.11 42.46
N GLY A 442 38.99 16.73 43.63
CA GLY A 442 39.13 18.17 43.83
C GLY A 442 38.77 18.58 45.26
N ASN A 443 38.55 19.87 45.48
CA ASN A 443 38.14 20.42 46.78
C ASN A 443 36.63 20.67 46.81
N LEU A 444 35.97 20.33 47.93
CA LEU A 444 34.61 20.78 48.21
C LEU A 444 34.67 22.21 48.79
N ILE A 445 34.37 23.20 47.95
CA ILE A 445 34.35 24.62 48.37
C ILE A 445 32.92 24.99 48.78
N GLN A 446 32.75 25.48 50.01
CA GLN A 446 31.44 25.87 50.56
C GLN A 446 31.38 27.39 50.80
N THR A 447 30.40 28.06 50.19
CA THR A 447 30.21 29.51 50.35
C THR A 447 29.84 29.86 51.78
N SER A 448 30.62 30.74 52.41
CA SER A 448 30.49 31.10 53.84
C SER A 448 30.56 32.61 54.08
N ASP A 449 30.23 33.42 53.06
CA ASP A 449 30.29 34.89 53.08
C ASP A 449 29.35 35.48 54.16
N ARG A 450 29.82 36.49 54.90
CA ARG A 450 29.05 37.14 55.97
C ARG A 450 27.74 37.76 55.45
N ARG A 451 27.70 38.23 54.20
CA ARG A 451 26.51 38.85 53.59
C ARG A 451 25.35 37.87 53.41
N LEU A 452 25.64 36.56 53.41
CA LEU A 452 24.64 35.50 53.26
C LEU A 452 24.16 34.95 54.62
N LYS A 453 24.54 35.60 55.74
CA LYS A 453 24.28 35.11 57.10
C LYS A 453 23.62 36.18 57.96
N THR A 454 22.62 35.77 58.74
CA THR A 454 21.96 36.57 59.78
C THR A 454 22.05 35.84 61.11
N ASN A 455 21.77 36.53 62.23
CA ASN A 455 21.77 35.94 63.58
C ASN A 455 23.08 35.23 63.97
N ILE A 456 24.23 35.80 63.59
CA ILE A 456 25.56 35.24 63.90
C ILE A 456 25.83 35.38 65.40
N GLN A 457 25.96 34.25 66.10
CA GLN A 457 26.29 34.18 67.52
C GLN A 457 27.51 33.28 67.73
N PRO A 458 28.47 33.64 68.61
CA PRO A 458 29.58 32.76 68.97
C PRO A 458 29.10 31.48 69.66
N PHE A 459 29.78 30.36 69.42
CA PHE A 459 29.52 29.13 70.15
C PHE A 459 29.96 29.25 71.61
N LYS A 460 29.26 28.53 72.50
CA LYS A 460 29.58 28.45 73.93
C LYS A 460 29.58 27.00 74.37
N ASN A 461 30.47 26.65 75.31
CA ASN A 461 30.59 25.32 75.89
C ASN A 461 30.83 24.22 74.84
N SER A 462 31.58 24.54 73.78
CA SER A 462 31.82 23.56 72.71
C SER A 462 32.64 22.39 73.23
N LEU A 463 33.62 22.62 74.13
CA LEU A 463 34.43 21.55 74.70
C LEU A 463 33.60 20.55 75.48
N ALA A 464 32.66 21.04 76.30
CA ALA A 464 31.79 20.18 77.08
C ALA A 464 30.87 19.34 76.18
N LYS A 465 30.33 19.94 75.11
CA LYS A 465 29.47 19.22 74.16
C LYS A 465 30.26 18.17 73.35
N VAL A 466 31.45 18.53 72.85
CA VAL A 466 32.31 17.60 72.09
C VAL A 466 32.79 16.46 72.97
N ASN A 467 33.11 16.70 74.25
CA ASN A 467 33.51 15.65 75.20
C ASN A 467 32.41 14.60 75.45
N ASN A 468 31.15 14.94 75.19
CA ASN A 468 30.02 14.02 75.32
C ASN A 468 29.75 13.25 74.01
N LEU A 469 30.49 13.50 72.92
CA LEU A 469 30.41 12.70 71.71
C LEU A 469 31.26 11.44 71.85
N GLN A 470 30.71 10.31 71.38
CA GLN A 470 31.41 9.04 71.33
C GLN A 470 31.67 8.64 69.87
N GLY A 471 32.93 8.37 69.54
CA GLY A 471 33.31 7.78 68.26
C GLY A 471 33.15 6.26 68.27
N TYR A 472 32.72 5.70 67.14
CA TYR A 472 32.49 4.27 66.97
C TYR A 472 33.15 3.74 65.69
N HIS A 473 33.57 2.48 65.75
CA HIS A 473 33.75 1.67 64.57
C HIS A 473 32.51 0.82 64.34
N TYR A 474 32.07 0.69 63.10
CA TYR A 474 30.87 -0.09 62.78
C TYR A 474 30.97 -0.70 61.39
N ASN A 475 30.17 -1.74 61.15
CA ASN A 475 29.91 -2.28 59.82
C ASN A 475 28.45 -2.00 59.47
N TRP A 476 28.16 -1.77 58.19
CA TRP A 476 26.78 -1.62 57.75
C TRP A 476 26.07 -2.97 57.73
N GLU A 477 24.86 -3.04 58.30
CA GLU A 477 23.98 -4.21 58.14
C GLU A 477 23.41 -4.29 56.71
N ASP A 478 23.20 -3.14 56.06
CA ASP A 478 22.77 -3.04 54.68
C ASP A 478 23.88 -3.52 53.74
N LYS A 479 23.64 -4.68 53.10
CA LYS A 479 24.58 -5.31 52.17
C LYS A 479 24.84 -4.51 50.89
N ALA A 480 24.01 -3.51 50.59
CA ALA A 480 24.23 -2.61 49.47
C ALA A 480 25.29 -1.53 49.76
N LYS A 481 25.70 -1.36 51.02
CA LYS A 481 26.74 -0.40 51.42
C LYS A 481 28.11 -1.07 51.54
N ASP A 482 29.14 -0.26 51.71
CA ASP A 482 30.50 -0.74 51.94
C ASP A 482 30.59 -1.62 53.19
N GLN A 483 31.02 -2.88 53.03
CA GLN A 483 31.09 -3.85 54.11
C GLN A 483 32.40 -3.78 54.91
N THR A 484 33.34 -2.92 54.52
CA THR A 484 34.57 -2.69 55.28
C THR A 484 34.28 -1.96 56.60
N LEU A 485 35.23 -2.03 57.55
CA LEU A 485 35.08 -1.36 58.84
C LEU A 485 35.02 0.16 58.67
N GLN A 486 33.89 0.75 59.03
CA GLN A 486 33.66 2.19 58.99
C GLN A 486 33.99 2.83 60.34
N THR A 487 34.22 4.14 60.32
CA THR A 487 34.43 4.94 61.55
C THR A 487 33.55 6.18 61.50
N GLY A 488 32.87 6.49 62.59
CA GLY A 488 32.01 7.67 62.64
C GLY A 488 31.27 7.84 63.97
N LEU A 489 30.15 8.53 63.90
CA LEU A 489 29.26 8.85 65.01
C LEU A 489 27.87 8.24 64.77
N ILE A 490 27.14 7.98 65.87
CA ILE A 490 25.74 7.57 65.81
C ILE A 490 24.85 8.83 65.79
N ALA A 491 24.04 8.97 64.75
CA ALA A 491 23.28 10.20 64.50
C ALA A 491 22.30 10.56 65.63
N GLN A 492 21.70 9.56 66.29
CA GLN A 492 20.80 9.75 67.43
C GLN A 492 21.52 10.37 68.64
N GLU A 493 22.77 9.96 68.88
CA GLU A 493 23.59 10.49 69.96
C GLU A 493 24.05 11.91 69.64
N VAL A 494 24.43 12.16 68.38
CA VAL A 494 24.76 13.51 67.92
C VAL A 494 23.54 14.44 68.04
N GLU A 495 22.34 13.98 67.68
CA GLU A 495 21.12 14.80 67.74
C GLU A 495 20.79 15.27 69.17
N ALA A 496 21.07 14.43 70.17
CA ALA A 496 20.85 14.80 71.58
C ALA A 496 21.76 15.96 72.04
N ILE A 497 22.89 16.19 71.37
CA ILE A 497 23.91 17.18 71.76
C ILE A 497 23.94 18.39 70.80
N PHE A 498 23.85 18.10 69.49
CA PHE A 498 23.88 19.00 68.35
C PHE A 498 22.70 18.69 67.40
N PRO A 499 21.45 18.96 67.81
CA PRO A 499 20.27 18.70 66.98
C PRO A 499 20.34 19.41 65.62
N GLU A 500 21.00 20.57 65.56
CA GLU A 500 21.21 21.35 64.33
C GLU A 500 22.12 20.67 63.30
N LEU A 501 22.91 19.68 63.72
CA LEU A 501 23.81 18.93 62.85
C LEU A 501 23.21 17.60 62.37
N VAL A 502 21.97 17.28 62.77
CA VAL A 502 21.30 16.04 62.39
C VAL A 502 20.04 16.33 61.59
N SER A 503 19.94 15.68 60.44
CA SER A 503 18.75 15.73 59.60
C SER A 503 18.08 14.36 59.56
N THR A 504 16.76 14.31 59.64
CA THR A 504 15.97 13.07 59.51
C THR A 504 15.29 13.04 58.14
N ASN A 505 15.44 11.95 57.39
CA ASN A 505 14.75 11.79 56.11
C ASN A 505 13.30 11.33 56.29
N LYS A 506 12.55 11.24 55.18
CA LYS A 506 11.13 10.82 55.17
C LYS A 506 10.87 9.42 55.76
N ASP A 507 11.88 8.55 55.71
CA ASP A 507 11.79 7.15 56.17
C ASP A 507 12.27 7.02 57.64
N GLY A 508 12.60 8.14 58.29
CA GLY A 508 13.04 8.18 59.69
C GLY A 508 14.54 7.98 59.91
N PHE A 509 15.33 7.77 58.85
CA PHE A 509 16.79 7.64 58.97
C PHE A 509 17.44 9.00 59.20
N LYS A 510 18.38 9.03 60.17
CA LYS A 510 19.10 10.23 60.58
C LYS A 510 20.48 10.30 59.94
N SER A 511 20.92 11.49 59.55
CA SER A 511 22.23 11.76 58.92
C SER A 511 22.93 12.91 59.64
N VAL A 512 24.25 12.81 59.80
CA VAL A 512 25.09 13.78 60.52
C VAL A 512 25.82 14.70 59.54
N ASN A 513 25.76 16.01 59.78
CA ASN A 513 26.61 17.01 59.13
C ASN A 513 27.98 17.07 59.84
N TYR A 514 28.88 16.16 59.45
CA TYR A 514 30.22 16.08 60.03
C TYR A 514 31.04 17.37 59.85
N ILE A 515 30.86 18.11 58.76
CA ILE A 515 31.58 19.38 58.53
C ILE A 515 31.13 20.44 59.55
N GLY A 516 29.87 20.41 59.96
CA GLY A 516 29.34 21.30 60.98
C GLY A 516 29.93 21.09 62.38
N LEU A 517 30.63 19.98 62.63
CA LEU A 517 31.39 19.78 63.87
C LEU A 517 32.69 20.59 63.89
N VAL A 518 33.26 20.94 62.73
CA VAL A 518 34.55 21.62 62.64
C VAL A 518 34.59 22.93 63.44
N PRO A 519 33.59 23.84 63.36
CA PRO A 519 33.56 25.03 64.21
C PRO A 519 33.52 24.72 65.72
N HIS A 520 32.79 23.68 66.15
CA HIS A 520 32.78 23.26 67.54
C HIS A 520 34.13 22.69 67.98
N LEU A 521 34.82 21.95 67.12
CA LEU A 521 36.19 21.49 67.37
C LEU A 521 37.15 22.67 67.51
N ILE A 522 37.06 23.68 66.64
CA ILE A 522 37.87 24.90 66.72
C ILE A 522 37.67 25.62 68.06
N GLU A 523 36.41 25.85 68.46
CA GLU A 523 36.12 26.53 69.73
C GLU A 523 36.49 25.66 70.94
N SER A 524 36.37 24.33 70.85
CA SER A 524 36.82 23.40 71.90
C SER A 524 38.33 23.48 72.12
N VAL A 525 39.13 23.59 71.05
CA VAL A 525 40.58 23.78 71.14
C VAL A 525 40.93 25.12 71.79
N LYS A 526 40.21 26.19 71.46
CA LYS A 526 40.38 27.50 72.12
C LYS A 526 40.03 27.43 73.61
N GLU A 527 38.92 26.80 73.97
CA GLU A 527 38.52 26.56 75.37
C GLU A 527 39.57 25.73 76.12
N LEU A 528 40.09 24.65 75.52
CA LEU A 528 41.18 23.83 76.07
C LEU A 528 42.46 24.63 76.31
N LYS A 529 42.85 25.46 75.34
CA LYS A 529 44.03 26.33 75.46
C LYS A 529 43.87 27.32 76.61
N SER A 530 42.70 27.95 76.74
CA SER A 530 42.38 28.86 77.82
C SER A 530 42.51 28.19 79.20
N LYS A 531 41.92 27.00 79.37
CA LYS A 531 42.06 26.21 80.61
C LYS A 531 43.50 25.82 80.90
N THR A 532 44.28 25.51 79.86
CA THR A 532 45.71 25.17 80.01
C THR A 532 46.51 26.39 80.47
N ASP A 533 46.21 27.58 79.95
CA ASP A 533 46.84 28.83 80.37
C ASP A 533 46.47 29.20 81.81
N GLU A 534 45.21 29.01 82.19
CA GLU A 534 44.73 29.16 83.56
C GLU A 534 45.47 28.22 84.52
N ILE A 535 45.59 26.93 84.16
CA ILE A 535 46.36 25.95 84.93
C ILE A 535 47.84 26.36 85.03
N ALA A 536 48.43 26.93 83.98
CA ALA A 536 49.82 27.40 84.01
C ALA A 536 50.02 28.57 84.98
N VAL A 537 49.07 29.52 85.01
CA VAL A 537 49.07 30.63 85.98
C VAL A 537 48.92 30.10 87.40
N LEU A 538 47.94 29.22 87.64
CA LEU A 538 47.72 28.60 88.96
C LEU A 538 48.94 27.82 89.45
N ARG A 539 49.65 27.11 88.55
CA ARG A 539 50.92 26.45 88.90
C ARG A 539 51.99 27.44 89.34
N LYS A 540 52.12 28.57 88.64
CA LYS A 540 53.08 29.63 89.00
C LYS A 540 52.74 30.28 90.35
N GLU A 541 51.47 30.51 90.62
CA GLU A 541 51.00 31.01 91.92
C GLU A 541 51.26 30.00 93.03
N LEU A 542 50.97 28.71 92.79
CA LEU A 542 51.25 27.63 93.73
C LEU A 542 52.75 27.49 94.03
N GLU A 543 53.62 27.63 93.02
CA GLU A 543 55.07 27.68 93.21
C GLU A 543 55.49 28.88 94.06
N GLY A 544 54.90 30.06 93.80
CA GLY A 544 55.12 31.26 94.62
C GLY A 544 54.70 31.08 96.08
N MET A 545 53.55 30.43 96.33
CA MET A 545 53.08 30.09 97.68
C MET A 545 53.98 29.07 98.37
N ARG A 546 54.46 28.06 97.65
CA ARG A 546 55.43 27.07 98.19
C ARG A 546 56.73 27.73 98.62
N GLU A 547 57.23 28.70 97.85
CA GLU A 547 58.43 29.46 98.19
C GLU A 547 58.21 30.36 99.42
N MET A 548 57.02 30.95 99.55
CA MET A 548 56.62 31.70 100.75
C MET A 548 56.50 30.80 101.98
N GLY A 549 55.97 29.59 101.82
CA GLY A 549 55.90 28.57 102.89
C GLY A 549 57.28 28.17 103.40
N LYS A 550 58.25 27.93 102.50
CA LYS A 550 59.66 27.68 102.88
C LYS A 550 60.27 28.85 103.65
N ARG A 551 59.97 30.09 103.25
CA ARG A 551 60.44 31.30 103.96
C ARG A 551 59.84 31.40 105.36
N LEU A 552 58.56 31.05 105.52
CA LEU A 552 57.87 31.01 106.81
C LEU A 552 58.45 29.93 107.74
N GLU A 553 58.73 28.72 107.24
CA GLU A 553 59.42 27.68 108.02
C GLU A 553 60.81 28.14 108.50
N LEU A 554 61.58 28.83 107.63
CA LEU A 554 62.87 29.43 108.00
C LEU A 554 62.71 30.53 109.06
N LEU A 555 61.61 31.30 109.00
CA LEU A 555 61.32 32.38 109.94
C LEU A 555 60.87 31.83 111.31
N GLU A 556 60.02 30.80 111.33
CA GLU A 556 59.64 30.07 112.54
C GLU A 556 60.85 29.39 113.20
N ALA A 557 61.76 28.82 112.41
CA ALA A 557 63.04 28.31 112.90
C ALA A 557 63.93 29.41 113.51
N SER A 558 63.82 30.66 113.03
CA SER A 558 64.55 31.82 113.58
C SER A 558 63.91 32.39 114.85
N ILE A 559 62.57 32.39 114.95
CA ILE A 559 61.82 32.85 116.14
C ILE A 559 62.00 31.88 117.31
N ASN A 560 62.00 30.57 117.05
CA ASN A 560 62.31 29.56 118.07
C ASN A 560 63.76 29.66 118.61
N LYS A 561 64.67 30.34 117.91
CA LYS A 561 65.99 30.72 118.43
C LYS A 561 65.99 32.02 119.27
N GLY A 562 64.99 32.89 119.11
CA GLY A 562 64.93 34.21 119.74
C GLY A 562 64.26 34.27 121.12
N ALA A 563 63.41 33.30 121.48
CA ALA A 563 62.66 33.30 122.74
C ALA A 563 63.44 32.78 123.98
N GLY A 564 64.76 32.57 123.86
CA GLY A 564 65.58 31.93 124.90
C GLY A 564 66.51 32.82 125.72
N VAL A 565 66.65 34.14 125.46
CA VAL A 565 67.66 34.97 126.16
C VAL A 565 67.20 36.43 126.35
N SER A 566 66.56 36.73 127.49
CA SER A 566 66.71 38.04 128.15
C SER A 566 66.23 37.98 129.61
N GLU A 567 67.02 37.36 130.47
CA GLU A 567 66.95 37.57 131.92
C GLU A 567 68.33 38.01 132.43
N VAL A 568 68.34 39.09 133.21
CA VAL A 568 69.39 39.48 134.17
C VAL A 568 70.63 40.15 133.52
N LYS A 569 71.03 41.41 133.78
CA LYS A 569 71.03 42.22 135.02
C LYS A 569 71.51 43.64 134.67
N THR A 570 71.00 44.67 135.35
CA THR A 570 71.85 45.52 136.22
C THR A 570 70.99 46.33 137.20
N ALA A 571 71.35 46.26 138.48
CA ALA A 571 70.74 47.00 139.58
C ALA A 571 71.43 48.35 139.81
N ALA A 572 70.65 49.37 140.16
CA ALA A 572 71.09 50.49 140.99
C ALA A 572 69.91 51.05 141.80
N LYS A 573 70.03 50.93 143.14
CA LYS A 573 69.15 51.32 144.25
C LYS A 573 67.94 50.45 144.56
#